data_AF-A0A918HLQ6-F1
#
_entry.id   AF-A0A918HLQ6-F1
#
_cell.length_a   1.000
_cell.length_b   1.000
_cell.length_c   1.000
_cell.angle_alpha   90.00
_cell.angle_beta   90.00
_cell.angle_gamma   90.00
#
_symmetry.space_group_name_H-M   'P 1'
#
loop_
_entity.id
_entity.type
_entity.pdbx_description
1 polymer ?
#
loop_
_entity_poly.entity_id
_entity_poly.type
_entity_poly.pdbx_seq_one_letter_code
_entity_poly.pdbx_strand_id
1 'polypeptide(L)'
;MPLPADRTALDLLDVHLEALWDGTDPPLPREPVRLAAEREDGLLHWVLDQLRHIPREPQDAFVRQIGSLLTEFRSRRCPWNAAALRLLDDTYTFAATGPRRHEDWAHDVRAVLYRAVPDPRGWLRLDGDRGNDARHTVPAYPFDPPAAAELPSLLYPLEAAAAVAALGIMAEEWQSEPAPVRSRPDRDAVLADARTLLDRYGPTARYWTNATTAASDPAPDFLAAGLQGTASHGFLTSEYVNGLDLLDDLGLIAVSDDEVGVFWSFGAY
;
A
#
# COMPACT_ATOMS: atom_id res chain seq x y z
N MET A 1 -3.64 -18.85 -22.35
CA MET A 1 -2.57 -18.63 -21.36
C MET A 1 -2.83 -19.54 -20.18
N PRO A 2 -1.87 -20.35 -19.72
CA PRO A 2 -2.06 -21.06 -18.47
C PRO A 2 -2.03 -20.06 -17.32
N LEU A 3 -3.02 -20.14 -16.43
CA LEU A 3 -3.01 -19.40 -15.15
C LEU A 3 -1.75 -19.79 -14.37
N PRO A 4 -1.10 -18.87 -13.63
CA PRO A 4 -0.01 -19.23 -12.74
C PRO A 4 -0.51 -20.29 -11.76
N ALA A 5 0.16 -21.43 -11.71
CA ALA A 5 -0.11 -22.47 -10.73
C ALA A 5 0.07 -21.87 -9.32
N ASP A 6 -0.90 -22.16 -8.45
CA ASP A 6 -0.99 -21.81 -7.03
C ASP A 6 -1.39 -20.35 -6.69
N ARG A 7 -2.56 -19.91 -7.15
CA ARG A 7 -3.32 -18.86 -6.45
C ARG A 7 -4.23 -19.48 -5.40
N THR A 8 -4.19 -18.98 -4.17
CA THR A 8 -5.07 -19.45 -3.09
C THR A 8 -6.52 -19.07 -3.36
N ALA A 9 -7.49 -19.75 -2.74
CA ALA A 9 -8.91 -19.40 -2.88
C ALA A 9 -9.21 -17.97 -2.41
N LEU A 10 -8.50 -17.49 -1.38
CA LEU A 10 -8.62 -16.13 -0.87
C LEU A 10 -8.08 -15.09 -1.86
N ASP A 11 -7.03 -15.39 -2.62
CA ASP A 11 -6.53 -14.51 -3.69
C ASP A 11 -7.54 -14.35 -4.82
N LEU A 12 -8.17 -15.47 -5.22
CA LEU A 12 -9.21 -15.44 -6.24
C LEU A 12 -10.43 -14.67 -5.77
N LEU A 13 -10.79 -14.80 -4.49
CA LEU A 13 -11.89 -14.05 -3.90
C LEU A 13 -11.58 -12.55 -3.80
N ASP A 14 -10.35 -12.16 -3.42
CA ASP A 14 -9.93 -10.76 -3.39
C ASP A 14 -10.09 -10.12 -4.78
N VAL A 15 -9.52 -10.76 -5.80
CA VAL A 15 -9.62 -10.32 -7.21
C VAL A 15 -11.07 -10.24 -7.67
N HIS A 16 -11.92 -11.19 -7.25
CA HIS A 16 -13.33 -11.18 -7.60
C HIS A 16 -14.10 -10.03 -6.95
N LEU A 17 -13.89 -9.79 -5.65
CA LEU A 17 -14.49 -8.69 -4.93
C LEU A 17 -14.03 -7.33 -5.47
N GLU A 18 -12.74 -7.20 -5.78
CA GLU A 18 -12.17 -5.99 -6.40
C GLU A 18 -12.79 -5.73 -7.77
N ALA A 19 -12.93 -6.76 -8.60
CA ALA A 19 -13.60 -6.66 -9.88
C ALA A 19 -15.08 -6.21 -9.76
N LEU A 20 -15.81 -6.77 -8.79
CA LEU A 20 -17.20 -6.35 -8.49
C LEU A 20 -17.27 -4.90 -8.00
N TRP A 21 -16.29 -4.48 -7.20
CA TRP A 21 -16.18 -3.11 -6.71
C TRP A 21 -15.89 -2.11 -7.84
N ASP A 22 -15.04 -2.50 -8.80
CA ASP A 22 -14.75 -1.73 -10.01
C ASP A 22 -15.93 -1.72 -11.01
N GLY A 23 -17.07 -2.33 -10.67
CA GLY A 23 -18.29 -2.36 -11.49
C GLY A 23 -18.25 -3.40 -12.62
N THR A 24 -17.28 -4.31 -12.61
CA THR A 24 -17.23 -5.46 -13.52
C THR A 24 -17.89 -6.67 -12.88
N ASP A 25 -18.57 -7.52 -13.65
CA ASP A 25 -19.24 -8.72 -13.12
C ASP A 25 -18.58 -9.99 -13.70
N PRO A 26 -17.37 -10.35 -13.26
CA PRO A 26 -16.74 -11.58 -13.71
C PRO A 26 -17.50 -12.78 -13.15
N PRO A 27 -17.56 -13.91 -13.88
CA PRO A 27 -18.15 -15.12 -13.34
C PRO A 27 -17.42 -15.54 -12.05
N LEU A 28 -18.19 -15.95 -11.04
CA LEU A 28 -17.65 -16.55 -9.82
C LEU A 28 -16.64 -17.66 -10.17
N PRO A 29 -15.50 -17.77 -9.48
CA PRO A 29 -14.56 -18.85 -9.69
C PRO A 29 -15.26 -20.21 -9.60
N ARG A 30 -15.45 -20.88 -10.76
CA ARG A 30 -16.01 -22.23 -10.83
C ARG A 30 -14.86 -23.23 -10.68
N GLU A 31 -14.46 -23.50 -9.44
CA GLU A 31 -13.96 -24.81 -8.95
C GLU A 31 -13.33 -24.67 -7.55
N PRO A 32 -13.46 -25.68 -6.68
CA PRO A 32 -12.80 -25.69 -5.38
C PRO A 32 -11.31 -26.00 -5.58
N VAL A 33 -10.48 -24.96 -5.55
CA VAL A 33 -9.03 -25.10 -5.37
C VAL A 33 -8.78 -25.80 -4.03
N ARG A 34 -8.05 -26.93 -4.04
CA ARG A 34 -7.83 -27.77 -2.86
C ARG A 34 -6.67 -27.27 -1.97
N LEU A 35 -7.00 -27.11 -0.67
CA LEU A 35 -6.19 -27.12 0.57
C LEU A 35 -5.26 -25.89 0.78
N ALA A 36 -5.20 -25.21 1.94
CA ALA A 36 -5.17 -25.72 3.33
C ALA A 36 -5.73 -24.73 4.39
N ALA A 37 -6.03 -25.27 5.58
CA ALA A 37 -6.33 -24.62 6.87
C ALA A 37 -7.78 -24.10 7.08
N GLU A 38 -8.43 -24.66 8.11
CA GLU A 38 -9.79 -24.37 8.61
C GLU A 38 -10.11 -22.87 8.80
N ARG A 39 -9.07 -22.02 8.95
CA ARG A 39 -9.20 -20.56 9.04
C ARG A 39 -9.49 -19.90 7.68
N GLU A 40 -8.85 -20.38 6.61
CA GLU A 40 -9.12 -19.90 5.24
C GLU A 40 -10.54 -20.29 4.83
N ASP A 41 -10.96 -21.50 5.18
CA ASP A 41 -12.34 -21.96 4.97
C ASP A 41 -13.34 -21.06 5.70
N GLY A 42 -13.11 -20.73 6.98
CA GLY A 42 -14.04 -19.87 7.73
C GLY A 42 -14.23 -18.47 7.13
N LEU A 43 -13.14 -17.82 6.73
CA LEU A 43 -13.19 -16.49 6.12
C LEU A 43 -13.84 -16.52 4.72
N LEU A 44 -13.47 -17.51 3.90
CA LEU A 44 -14.07 -17.72 2.58
C LEU A 44 -15.59 -17.92 2.67
N HIS A 45 -16.05 -18.79 3.57
CA HIS A 45 -17.48 -19.05 3.76
C HIS A 45 -18.22 -17.80 4.26
N TRP A 46 -17.60 -17.04 5.18
CA TRP A 46 -18.19 -15.79 5.65
C TRP A 46 -18.38 -14.77 4.52
N VAL A 47 -17.36 -14.54 3.67
CA VAL A 47 -17.48 -13.60 2.54
C VAL A 47 -18.55 -14.06 1.56
N LEU A 48 -18.54 -15.33 1.17
CA LEU A 48 -19.54 -15.88 0.25
C LEU A 48 -20.95 -15.76 0.83
N ASP A 49 -21.11 -15.92 2.14
CA ASP A 49 -22.38 -15.69 2.82
C ASP A 49 -22.81 -14.22 2.75
N GLN A 50 -21.92 -13.27 3.06
CA GLN A 50 -22.22 -11.84 2.94
C GLN A 50 -22.59 -11.45 1.50
N LEU A 51 -21.84 -11.91 0.50
CA LEU A 51 -22.11 -11.66 -0.92
C LEU A 51 -23.51 -12.09 -1.36
N ARG A 52 -24.06 -13.18 -0.80
CA ARG A 52 -25.43 -13.63 -1.12
C ARG A 52 -26.52 -12.72 -0.58
N HIS A 53 -26.22 -11.92 0.44
CA HIS A 53 -27.18 -11.04 1.09
C HIS A 53 -27.12 -9.60 0.58
N ILE A 54 -26.09 -9.24 -0.19
CA ILE A 54 -25.93 -7.91 -0.81
C ILE A 54 -26.87 -7.82 -2.03
N PRO A 55 -27.86 -6.89 -2.04
CA PRO A 55 -28.73 -6.69 -3.19
C PRO A 55 -27.95 -6.12 -4.39
N ARG A 56 -28.19 -6.67 -5.59
CA ARG A 56 -27.54 -6.21 -6.84
C ARG A 56 -28.03 -4.86 -7.34
N GLU A 57 -29.21 -4.43 -6.90
CA GLU A 57 -29.84 -3.16 -7.29
C GLU A 57 -30.23 -2.35 -6.04
N PRO A 58 -30.06 -1.02 -6.05
CA PRO A 58 -29.45 -0.22 -7.12
C PRO A 58 -27.92 -0.41 -7.19
N GLN A 59 -27.35 -0.30 -8.40
CA GLN A 59 -25.93 -0.57 -8.66
C GLN A 59 -24.95 0.23 -7.76
N ASP A 60 -25.26 1.49 -7.44
CA ASP A 60 -24.42 2.33 -6.59
C ASP A 60 -24.37 1.81 -5.14
N ALA A 61 -25.50 1.31 -4.63
CA ALA A 61 -25.57 0.69 -3.30
C ALA A 61 -24.84 -0.65 -3.27
N PHE A 62 -24.95 -1.45 -4.35
CA PHE A 62 -24.19 -2.69 -4.51
C PHE A 62 -22.69 -2.42 -4.44
N VAL A 63 -22.17 -1.51 -5.28
CA VAL A 63 -20.73 -1.18 -5.33
C VAL A 63 -20.21 -0.71 -3.97
N ARG A 64 -20.96 0.16 -3.26
CA ARG A 64 -20.58 0.59 -1.90
C ARG A 64 -20.50 -0.58 -0.91
N GLN A 65 -21.50 -1.47 -0.92
CA GLN A 65 -21.52 -2.63 -0.02
C GLN A 65 -20.40 -3.63 -0.34
N ILE A 66 -20.09 -3.84 -1.62
CA ILE A 66 -18.94 -4.66 -2.04
C ILE A 66 -17.63 -4.03 -1.59
N GLY A 67 -17.46 -2.71 -1.73
CA GLY A 67 -16.29 -2.00 -1.21
C GLY A 67 -16.11 -2.22 0.29
N SER A 68 -17.17 -2.04 1.09
CA SER A 68 -17.13 -2.31 2.53
C SER A 68 -16.78 -3.76 2.85
N LEU A 69 -17.36 -4.72 2.12
CA LEU A 69 -17.06 -6.14 2.29
C LEU A 69 -15.61 -6.47 1.93
N LEU A 70 -15.07 -5.88 0.86
CA LEU A 70 -13.68 -6.04 0.44
C LEU A 70 -12.71 -5.51 1.51
N THR A 71 -12.97 -4.32 2.05
CA THR A 71 -12.18 -3.74 3.15
C THR A 71 -12.22 -4.65 4.39
N GLU A 72 -13.41 -5.14 4.79
CA GLU A 72 -13.55 -6.02 5.95
C GLU A 72 -12.87 -7.38 5.72
N PHE A 73 -13.02 -7.96 4.53
CA PHE A 73 -12.33 -9.18 4.12
C PHE A 73 -10.81 -9.03 4.22
N ARG A 74 -10.25 -7.96 3.61
CA ARG A 74 -8.81 -7.66 3.64
C ARG A 74 -8.32 -7.47 5.07
N SER A 75 -9.05 -6.72 5.90
CA SER A 75 -8.73 -6.53 7.33
C SER A 75 -8.68 -7.84 8.11
N ARG A 76 -9.63 -8.75 7.87
CA ARG A 76 -9.68 -10.07 8.56
C ARG A 76 -8.64 -11.07 8.07
N ARG A 77 -8.05 -10.84 6.90
CA ARG A 77 -7.11 -11.77 6.27
C ARG A 77 -5.81 -11.92 7.07
N CYS A 78 -5.23 -10.81 7.55
CA CYS A 78 -4.03 -10.84 8.40
C CYS A 78 -3.84 -9.52 9.18
N PRO A 79 -3.08 -9.53 10.29
CA PRO A 79 -2.88 -8.35 11.13
C PRO A 79 -2.22 -7.18 10.40
N TRP A 80 -1.31 -7.46 9.46
CA TRP A 80 -0.69 -6.44 8.64
C TRP A 80 -1.74 -5.69 7.81
N ASN A 81 -2.64 -6.41 7.10
CA ASN A 81 -3.69 -5.77 6.28
C ASN A 81 -4.54 -4.84 7.13
N ALA A 82 -4.94 -5.32 8.32
CA ALA A 82 -5.72 -4.55 9.25
C ALA A 82 -5.00 -3.27 9.69
N ALA A 83 -3.69 -3.35 9.95
CA ALA A 83 -2.87 -2.20 10.31
C ALA A 83 -2.72 -1.21 9.13
N ALA A 84 -2.48 -1.69 7.92
CA ALA A 84 -2.39 -0.85 6.73
C ALA A 84 -3.70 -0.10 6.45
N LEU A 85 -4.85 -0.78 6.55
CA LEU A 85 -6.16 -0.16 6.36
C LEU A 85 -6.44 0.91 7.43
N ARG A 86 -6.18 0.62 8.71
CA ARG A 86 -6.37 1.61 9.78
C ARG A 86 -5.45 2.82 9.64
N LEU A 87 -4.26 2.62 9.07
CA LEU A 87 -3.24 3.65 9.00
C LEU A 87 -3.35 4.54 7.75
N LEU A 88 -3.68 3.95 6.60
CA LEU A 88 -3.43 4.57 5.28
C LEU A 88 -4.65 4.59 4.34
N ASP A 89 -5.77 3.93 4.64
CA ASP A 89 -6.91 3.81 3.71
C ASP A 89 -7.63 5.15 3.45
N ASP A 90 -7.58 6.06 4.43
CA ASP A 90 -8.24 7.37 4.36
C ASP A 90 -7.32 8.50 3.85
N THR A 91 -6.05 8.21 3.54
CA THR A 91 -5.09 9.21 3.05
C THR A 91 -4.63 8.90 1.63
N TYR A 92 -4.21 9.93 0.89
CA TYR A 92 -3.70 9.73 -0.48
C TYR A 92 -2.31 9.08 -0.42
N THR A 93 -2.30 7.75 -0.41
CA THR A 93 -1.09 6.94 -0.24
C THR A 93 -1.03 5.79 -1.22
N PHE A 94 0.19 5.30 -1.40
CA PHE A 94 0.51 4.06 -2.08
C PHE A 94 1.21 3.13 -1.10
N ALA A 95 0.72 1.91 -0.93
CA ALA A 95 1.37 0.85 -0.16
C ALA A 95 1.35 -0.45 -0.95
N ALA A 96 2.52 -0.96 -1.30
CA ALA A 96 2.65 -2.21 -2.02
C ALA A 96 3.93 -2.96 -1.64
N THR A 97 3.89 -4.27 -1.79
CA THR A 97 5.05 -5.13 -1.59
C THR A 97 5.30 -5.96 -2.85
N GLY A 98 6.58 -6.23 -3.11
CA GLY A 98 7.03 -7.13 -4.15
C GLY A 98 8.10 -8.10 -3.65
N PRO A 99 8.41 -9.14 -4.43
CA PRO A 99 9.47 -10.07 -4.11
C PRO A 99 10.85 -9.42 -4.27
N ARG A 100 11.79 -9.82 -3.42
CA ARG A 100 13.21 -9.52 -3.57
C ARG A 100 13.82 -10.54 -4.54
N ARG A 101 14.18 -10.11 -5.74
CA ARG A 101 14.68 -11.00 -6.81
C ARG A 101 16.08 -10.66 -7.29
N HIS A 102 16.55 -9.46 -7.02
CA HIS A 102 17.82 -8.97 -7.52
C HIS A 102 18.86 -8.90 -6.39
N GLU A 103 20.14 -8.73 -6.70
CA GLU A 103 21.13 -8.39 -5.67
C GLU A 103 21.07 -6.89 -5.34
N ASP A 104 20.74 -6.06 -6.32
CA ASP A 104 20.42 -4.65 -6.14
C ASP A 104 18.90 -4.46 -5.94
N TRP A 105 18.51 -3.96 -4.78
CA TRP A 105 17.11 -3.78 -4.38
C TRP A 105 16.41 -2.64 -5.11
N ALA A 106 17.16 -1.73 -5.72
CA ALA A 106 16.57 -0.64 -6.50
C ALA A 106 15.73 -1.15 -7.67
N HIS A 107 16.13 -2.27 -8.28
CA HIS A 107 15.35 -2.92 -9.35
C HIS A 107 14.00 -3.45 -8.85
N ASP A 108 13.97 -4.03 -7.65
CA ASP A 108 12.74 -4.58 -7.07
C ASP A 108 11.79 -3.46 -6.61
N VAL A 109 12.31 -2.38 -6.01
CA VAL A 109 11.51 -1.18 -5.67
C VAL A 109 10.86 -0.61 -6.93
N ARG A 110 11.62 -0.43 -8.02
CA ARG A 110 11.04 0.07 -9.28
C ARG A 110 9.97 -0.89 -9.79
N ALA A 111 10.21 -2.19 -9.78
CA ALA A 111 9.19 -3.15 -10.18
C ALA A 111 7.88 -3.00 -9.37
N VAL A 112 7.98 -2.68 -8.06
CA VAL A 112 6.81 -2.37 -7.22
C VAL A 112 6.14 -1.05 -7.62
N LEU A 113 6.89 0.03 -7.81
CA LEU A 113 6.36 1.35 -8.23
C LEU A 113 5.64 1.27 -9.58
N TYR A 114 6.17 0.49 -10.53
CA TYR A 114 5.53 0.21 -11.82
C TYR A 114 4.39 -0.83 -11.74
N ARG A 115 4.12 -1.39 -10.55
CA ARG A 115 3.13 -2.45 -10.33
C ARG A 115 3.38 -3.70 -11.19
N ALA A 116 4.63 -3.93 -11.57
CA ALA A 116 5.05 -4.99 -12.49
C ALA A 116 5.15 -6.37 -11.83
N VAL A 117 5.09 -6.41 -10.50
CA VAL A 117 5.17 -7.63 -9.70
C VAL A 117 3.97 -7.75 -8.74
N PRO A 118 3.47 -8.97 -8.51
CA PRO A 118 2.49 -9.21 -7.45
C PRO A 118 3.16 -9.23 -6.08
N ASP A 119 2.37 -9.05 -5.03
CA ASP A 119 2.79 -9.35 -3.67
C ASP A 119 3.05 -10.87 -3.54
N PRO A 120 4.21 -11.31 -3.03
CA PRO A 120 4.56 -12.73 -2.95
C PRO A 120 3.73 -13.54 -1.93
N ARG A 121 3.01 -12.87 -1.02
CA ARG A 121 2.12 -13.46 0.00
C ARG A 121 0.64 -13.10 -0.23
N GLY A 122 0.29 -12.52 -1.38
CA GLY A 122 -1.10 -12.18 -1.74
C GLY A 122 -1.74 -11.11 -0.84
N TRP A 123 -0.93 -10.16 -0.38
CA TRP A 123 -1.33 -9.13 0.59
C TRP A 123 -1.94 -7.88 -0.07
N LEU A 124 -2.53 -7.01 0.76
CA LEU A 124 -3.18 -5.78 0.33
C LEU A 124 -2.22 -4.83 -0.39
N ARG A 125 -2.67 -4.33 -1.54
CA ARG A 125 -2.12 -3.14 -2.20
C ARG A 125 -3.08 -1.98 -1.97
N LEU A 126 -2.62 -0.93 -1.29
CA LEU A 126 -3.30 0.36 -1.25
C LEU A 126 -2.79 1.20 -2.40
N ASP A 127 -3.66 1.48 -3.36
CA ASP A 127 -3.30 2.14 -4.61
C ASP A 127 -4.56 2.77 -5.22
N GLY A 128 -4.86 4.00 -4.79
CA GLY A 128 -6.00 4.76 -5.30
C GLY A 128 -5.92 5.03 -6.80
N ASP A 129 -4.71 5.03 -7.36
CA ASP A 129 -4.45 5.30 -8.78
C ASP A 129 -4.34 4.05 -9.65
N ARG A 130 -4.63 2.85 -9.11
CA ARG A 130 -4.48 1.60 -9.86
C ARG A 130 -5.22 1.62 -11.20
N GLY A 131 -6.41 2.22 -11.22
CA GLY A 131 -7.30 2.33 -12.38
C GLY A 131 -7.22 3.69 -13.08
N ASN A 132 -6.23 4.53 -12.74
CA ASN A 132 -6.13 5.87 -13.32
C ASN A 132 -5.63 5.79 -14.77
N ASP A 133 -6.41 6.35 -15.71
CA ASP A 133 -6.10 6.36 -17.15
C ASP A 133 -4.79 7.10 -17.48
N ALA A 134 -4.30 7.96 -16.58
CA ALA A 134 -2.96 8.56 -16.65
C ALA A 134 -1.88 7.52 -16.93
N ARG A 135 -2.09 6.28 -16.46
CA ARG A 135 -1.16 5.16 -16.59
C ARG A 135 -0.93 4.72 -18.04
N HIS A 136 -1.78 5.12 -18.97
CA HIS A 136 -1.54 4.94 -20.40
C HIS A 136 -0.41 5.82 -20.92
N THR A 137 -0.19 6.98 -20.31
CA THR A 137 0.88 7.93 -20.65
C THR A 137 2.08 7.80 -19.72
N VAL A 138 1.83 7.68 -18.41
CA VAL A 138 2.84 7.54 -17.36
C VAL A 138 2.66 6.19 -16.66
N PRO A 139 3.36 5.11 -17.09
CA PRO A 139 3.08 3.76 -16.62
C PRO A 139 3.16 3.55 -15.10
N ALA A 140 3.95 4.37 -14.41
CA ALA A 140 4.13 4.35 -12.95
C ALA A 140 3.26 5.36 -12.20
N TYR A 141 2.34 6.09 -12.84
CA TYR A 141 1.54 7.15 -12.20
C TYR A 141 1.03 6.75 -10.80
N PRO A 142 1.13 7.63 -9.78
CA PRO A 142 1.58 9.04 -9.86
C PRO A 142 3.11 9.22 -9.89
N PHE A 143 3.88 8.15 -9.97
CA PHE A 143 5.34 8.20 -9.93
C PHE A 143 5.97 8.50 -11.29
N ASP A 144 7.12 9.19 -11.25
CA ASP A 144 8.17 9.15 -12.27
C ASP A 144 9.49 8.74 -11.58
N PRO A 145 9.65 7.43 -11.26
CA PRO A 145 10.74 7.00 -10.41
C PRO A 145 12.09 7.08 -11.15
N PRO A 146 13.17 7.51 -10.47
CA PRO A 146 14.49 7.60 -11.07
C PRO A 146 14.97 6.23 -11.58
N ALA A 147 16.01 6.23 -12.42
CA ALA A 147 16.61 4.99 -12.89
C ALA A 147 17.11 4.14 -11.70
N ALA A 148 17.13 2.80 -11.84
CA ALA A 148 17.56 1.92 -10.76
C ALA A 148 18.97 2.25 -10.24
N ALA A 149 19.87 2.65 -11.13
CA ALA A 149 21.23 3.05 -10.77
C ALA A 149 21.31 4.39 -10.02
N GLU A 150 20.32 5.26 -10.17
CA GLU A 150 20.26 6.59 -9.56
C GLU A 150 19.48 6.58 -8.24
N LEU A 151 18.48 5.69 -8.13
CA LEU A 151 17.60 5.57 -6.98
C LEU A 151 18.35 5.52 -5.64
N PRO A 152 19.43 4.72 -5.44
CA PRO A 152 20.15 4.70 -4.18
C PRO A 152 20.80 6.03 -3.79
N SER A 153 21.10 6.90 -4.75
CA SER A 153 21.70 8.22 -4.47
C SER A 153 20.70 9.26 -3.98
N LEU A 154 19.41 9.00 -4.17
CA LEU A 154 18.28 9.86 -3.79
C LEU A 154 17.54 9.33 -2.54
N LEU A 155 18.07 8.26 -1.94
CA LEU A 155 17.48 7.60 -0.78
C LEU A 155 18.48 7.55 0.37
N TYR A 156 17.96 7.76 1.57
CA TYR A 156 18.75 7.83 2.80
C TYR A 156 18.34 6.71 3.75
N PRO A 157 19.31 6.00 4.35
CA PRO A 157 18.99 4.91 5.28
C PRO A 157 18.33 5.45 6.54
N LEU A 158 17.39 4.67 7.10
CA LEU A 158 16.70 4.97 8.35
C LEU A 158 16.93 3.90 9.41
N GLU A 159 17.01 4.33 10.66
CA GLU A 159 16.81 3.45 11.80
C GLU A 159 15.36 2.99 11.89
N ALA A 160 15.12 1.80 12.44
CA ALA A 160 13.78 1.19 12.51
C ALA A 160 12.76 2.08 13.23
N ALA A 161 13.17 2.77 14.30
CA ALA A 161 12.28 3.67 15.03
C ALA A 161 11.85 4.89 14.18
N ALA A 162 12.77 5.44 13.38
CA ALA A 162 12.47 6.53 12.46
C ALA A 162 11.62 6.05 11.27
N ALA A 163 11.83 4.83 10.77
CA ALA A 163 10.97 4.23 9.75
C ALA A 163 9.52 4.08 10.24
N VAL A 164 9.31 3.66 11.50
CA VAL A 164 7.98 3.62 12.13
C VAL A 164 7.36 5.01 12.18
N ALA A 165 8.13 6.02 12.57
CA ALA A 165 7.65 7.40 12.63
C ALA A 165 7.31 7.95 11.23
N ALA A 166 8.16 7.70 10.23
CA ALA A 166 7.94 8.11 8.84
C ALA A 166 6.66 7.49 8.27
N LEU A 167 6.43 6.19 8.50
CA LEU A 167 5.20 5.52 8.09
C LEU A 167 3.98 6.06 8.86
N GLY A 168 4.15 6.33 10.16
CA GLY A 168 3.07 6.86 11.00
C GLY A 168 2.56 8.22 10.54
N ILE A 169 3.45 9.14 10.13
CA ILE A 169 3.04 10.47 9.64
C ILE A 169 2.41 10.44 8.24
N MET A 170 2.44 9.32 7.51
CA MET A 170 1.65 9.17 6.27
C MET A 170 0.14 9.08 6.51
N ALA A 171 -0.28 8.94 7.77
CA ALA A 171 -1.68 9.07 8.20
C ALA A 171 -2.11 10.54 8.39
N GLU A 172 -1.23 11.50 8.11
CA GLU A 172 -1.55 12.93 8.06
C GLU A 172 -1.99 13.36 6.66
N GLU A 173 -2.78 14.44 6.57
CA GLU A 173 -3.09 15.12 5.31
C GLU A 173 -2.10 16.25 5.00
N TRP A 174 -1.66 16.34 3.74
CA TRP A 174 -0.69 17.36 3.31
C TRP A 174 -1.20 18.79 3.36
N GLN A 175 -2.50 19.06 3.18
CA GLN A 175 -2.99 20.42 2.92
C GLN A 175 -3.35 21.20 4.18
N SER A 176 -3.82 20.52 5.22
CA SER A 176 -4.19 21.15 6.49
C SER A 176 -4.52 20.05 7.49
N GLU A 177 -3.51 19.32 7.95
CA GLU A 177 -3.72 18.31 9.00
C GLU A 177 -4.23 18.99 10.29
N PRO A 178 -5.53 18.82 10.66
CA PRO A 178 -6.08 19.47 11.84
C PRO A 178 -5.60 18.80 13.14
N ALA A 179 -5.09 17.58 13.06
CA ALA A 179 -4.64 16.79 14.19
C ALA A 179 -3.35 16.04 13.82
N PRO A 180 -2.18 16.68 13.74
CA PRO A 180 -0.95 15.98 13.39
C PRO A 180 -0.66 14.87 14.39
N VAL A 181 -0.06 13.76 13.93
CA VAL A 181 0.11 12.51 14.70
C VAL A 181 0.79 12.76 16.04
N ARG A 182 1.75 13.70 16.10
CA ARG A 182 2.39 14.13 17.36
C ARG A 182 1.43 14.60 18.46
N SER A 183 0.26 15.09 18.09
CA SER A 183 -0.76 15.65 18.97
C SER A 183 -2.04 14.82 19.05
N ARG A 184 -2.15 13.75 18.25
CA ARG A 184 -3.33 12.89 18.22
C ARG A 184 -3.49 12.10 19.53
N PRO A 185 -4.72 11.95 20.05
CA PRO A 185 -4.96 11.13 21.24
C PRO A 185 -4.67 9.64 20.99
N ASP A 186 -4.78 9.19 19.76
CA ASP A 186 -4.52 7.81 19.30
C ASP A 186 -3.10 7.62 18.72
N ARG A 187 -2.17 8.57 18.95
CA ARG A 187 -0.77 8.52 18.48
C ARG A 187 -0.12 7.15 18.69
N ASP A 188 -0.26 6.58 19.88
CA ASP A 188 0.38 5.30 20.21
C ASP A 188 -0.22 4.13 19.40
N ALA A 189 -1.50 4.20 19.06
CA ALA A 189 -2.17 3.23 18.20
C ALA A 189 -1.70 3.36 16.75
N VAL A 190 -1.59 4.58 16.23
CA VAL A 190 -1.02 4.87 14.90
C VAL A 190 0.40 4.28 14.79
N LEU A 191 1.25 4.53 15.79
CA LEU A 191 2.62 4.00 15.80
C LEU A 191 2.65 2.48 16.01
N ALA A 192 1.68 1.89 16.71
CA ALA A 192 1.57 0.44 16.84
C ALA A 192 1.17 -0.23 15.52
N ASP A 193 0.29 0.40 14.73
CA ASP A 193 -0.09 -0.08 13.41
C ASP A 193 1.08 0.05 12.42
N ALA A 194 1.81 1.17 12.45
CA ALA A 194 3.04 1.33 11.66
C ALA A 194 4.09 0.25 12.00
N ARG A 195 4.32 -0.04 13.29
CA ARG A 195 5.21 -1.14 13.72
C ARG A 195 4.71 -2.49 13.20
N THR A 196 3.43 -2.79 13.42
CA THR A 196 2.81 -4.04 12.96
C THR A 196 3.02 -4.22 11.47
N LEU A 197 2.86 -3.16 10.69
CA LEU A 197 3.04 -3.19 9.25
C LEU A 197 4.51 -3.44 8.86
N LEU A 198 5.47 -2.76 9.48
CA LEU A 198 6.89 -2.96 9.20
C LEU A 198 7.44 -4.31 9.71
N ASP A 199 6.84 -4.89 10.75
CA ASP A 199 7.20 -6.22 11.27
C ASP A 199 7.07 -7.32 10.21
N ARG A 200 6.28 -7.09 9.14
CA ARG A 200 6.22 -7.98 7.98
C ARG A 200 7.59 -8.32 7.41
N TYR A 201 8.46 -7.32 7.32
CA TYR A 201 9.78 -7.42 6.69
C TYR A 201 10.82 -8.05 7.62
N GLY A 202 10.45 -8.32 8.87
CA GLY A 202 11.29 -8.99 9.86
C GLY A 202 12.31 -8.08 10.52
N PRO A 203 13.01 -8.58 11.55
CA PRO A 203 13.90 -7.78 12.39
C PRO A 203 15.21 -7.37 11.70
N THR A 204 15.55 -7.99 10.58
CA THR A 204 16.75 -7.69 9.79
C THR A 204 16.47 -6.74 8.63
N ALA A 205 15.22 -6.29 8.48
CA ALA A 205 14.84 -5.34 7.44
C ALA A 205 15.64 -4.04 7.57
N ARG A 206 16.04 -3.51 6.42
CA ARG A 206 16.66 -2.20 6.30
C ARG A 206 15.64 -1.24 5.72
N TYR A 207 15.76 0.04 6.07
CA TYR A 207 14.80 1.06 5.70
C TYR A 207 15.47 2.22 4.99
N TRP A 208 14.78 2.81 4.03
CA TRP A 208 15.21 4.00 3.30
C TRP A 208 14.06 4.97 3.10
N THR A 209 14.37 6.25 2.97
CA THR A 209 13.40 7.31 2.66
C THR A 209 13.97 8.26 1.62
N ASN A 210 13.10 8.95 0.88
CA ASN A 210 13.48 10.08 0.04
C ASN A 210 13.58 11.39 0.85
N ALA A 211 13.27 11.40 2.15
CA ALA A 211 13.36 12.57 3.01
C ALA A 211 14.82 13.04 3.19
N THR A 212 15.10 14.26 2.78
CA THR A 212 16.45 14.87 2.78
C THR A 212 16.98 15.11 4.20
N THR A 213 16.11 15.21 5.20
CA THR A 213 16.50 15.29 6.61
C THR A 213 17.28 14.06 7.07
N ALA A 214 17.01 12.90 6.47
CA ALA A 214 17.71 11.66 6.76
C ALA A 214 19.14 11.60 6.19
N ALA A 215 19.53 12.56 5.34
CA ALA A 215 20.87 12.61 4.76
C ALA A 215 21.97 12.85 5.80
N SER A 216 21.67 13.62 6.85
CA SER A 216 22.59 13.95 7.93
C SER A 216 22.38 13.14 9.20
N ASP A 217 21.20 12.54 9.37
CA ASP A 217 20.80 11.83 10.58
C ASP A 217 19.88 10.65 10.20
N PRO A 218 20.26 9.38 10.41
CA PRO A 218 19.41 8.23 10.08
C PRO A 218 18.21 8.06 11.05
N ALA A 219 18.13 8.85 12.12
CA ALA A 219 17.05 8.82 13.11
C ALA A 219 16.32 10.18 13.27
N PRO A 220 15.89 10.83 12.17
CA PRO A 220 15.28 12.14 12.26
C PRO A 220 13.92 12.05 12.98
N ASP A 221 13.55 13.10 13.72
CA ASP A 221 12.27 13.16 14.43
C ASP A 221 11.12 13.53 13.48
N PHE A 222 10.66 12.54 12.70
CA PHE A 222 9.54 12.69 11.77
C PHE A 222 8.24 13.10 12.49
N LEU A 223 8.03 12.70 13.74
CA LEU A 223 6.83 13.08 14.48
C LEU A 223 6.83 14.56 14.82
N ALA A 224 7.98 15.09 15.25
CA ALA A 224 8.11 16.52 15.50
C ALA A 224 7.90 17.34 14.21
N ALA A 225 8.49 16.90 13.10
CA ALA A 225 8.35 17.57 11.80
C ALA A 225 6.91 17.48 11.26
N GLY A 226 6.30 16.30 11.30
CA GLY A 226 5.08 15.98 10.55
C GLY A 226 5.33 15.92 9.05
N LEU A 227 4.26 15.64 8.30
CA LEU A 227 4.33 15.42 6.86
C LEU A 227 4.77 16.68 6.08
N GLN A 228 4.10 17.81 6.32
CA GLN A 228 4.45 19.12 5.73
C GLN A 228 5.85 19.63 6.11
N GLY A 229 6.39 19.18 7.26
CA GLY A 229 7.71 19.59 7.75
C GLY A 229 8.87 18.81 7.13
N THR A 230 8.58 17.79 6.31
CA THR A 230 9.55 16.82 5.82
C THR A 230 9.86 17.08 4.34
N ALA A 231 11.00 17.72 4.06
CA ALA A 231 11.47 17.92 2.69
C ALA A 231 12.08 16.63 2.10
N SER A 232 11.78 16.34 0.83
CA SER A 232 12.15 15.10 0.16
C SER A 232 12.68 15.32 -1.26
N HIS A 233 13.34 14.29 -1.82
CA HIS A 233 13.53 14.18 -3.26
C HIS A 233 12.23 13.68 -3.89
N GLY A 234 11.58 14.53 -4.71
CA GLY A 234 10.32 14.18 -5.34
C GLY A 234 10.45 13.08 -6.38
N PHE A 235 9.63 12.03 -6.28
CA PHE A 235 9.54 10.91 -7.24
C PHE A 235 8.23 10.93 -8.02
N LEU A 236 7.52 12.06 -7.99
CA LEU A 236 6.23 12.26 -8.65
C LEU A 236 6.42 12.74 -10.08
N THR A 237 5.47 12.37 -10.93
CA THR A 237 5.39 12.89 -12.29
C THR A 237 4.99 14.37 -12.29
N SER A 238 5.48 15.13 -13.28
CA SER A 238 5.02 16.49 -13.56
C SER A 238 3.75 16.54 -14.42
N GLU A 239 3.19 15.39 -14.81
CA GLU A 239 1.97 15.33 -15.62
C GLU A 239 0.75 15.76 -14.82
N TYR A 240 0.01 16.73 -15.35
CA TYR A 240 -1.24 17.21 -14.76
C TYR A 240 -2.40 16.34 -15.20
N VAL A 241 -2.97 15.56 -14.27
CA VAL A 241 -4.04 14.60 -14.58
C VAL A 241 -5.22 14.78 -13.63
N ASN A 242 -6.44 14.72 -14.18
CA ASN A 242 -7.70 14.82 -13.43
C ASN A 242 -7.86 16.10 -12.58
N GLY A 243 -7.11 17.15 -12.91
CA GLY A 243 -7.19 18.41 -12.19
C GLY A 243 -6.27 18.48 -10.96
N LEU A 244 -5.41 17.49 -10.73
CA LEU A 244 -4.54 17.39 -9.56
C LEU A 244 -3.11 17.78 -9.90
N ASP A 245 -2.55 18.71 -9.14
CA ASP A 245 -1.12 19.04 -9.11
C ASP A 245 -0.43 18.23 -8.00
N LEU A 246 0.46 17.31 -8.38
CA LEU A 246 1.29 16.54 -7.45
C LEU A 246 2.55 17.35 -7.12
N LEU A 247 2.68 17.81 -5.87
CA LEU A 247 3.76 18.74 -5.50
C LEU A 247 4.75 18.17 -4.49
N ASP A 248 4.26 17.39 -3.53
CA ASP A 248 5.07 16.90 -2.43
C ASP A 248 4.88 15.40 -2.26
N ASP A 249 5.93 14.73 -1.78
CA ASP A 249 5.83 13.33 -1.43
C ASP A 249 6.70 12.95 -0.24
N LEU A 250 6.33 11.85 0.40
CA LEU A 250 7.17 11.20 1.39
C LEU A 250 7.13 9.71 1.15
N GLY A 251 8.31 9.14 0.97
CA GLY A 251 8.51 7.73 0.72
C GLY A 251 9.20 7.00 1.87
N LEU A 252 8.79 5.76 2.09
CA LEU A 252 9.47 4.78 2.92
C LEU A 252 9.60 3.47 2.15
N ILE A 253 10.81 2.92 2.13
CA ILE A 253 11.13 1.64 1.54
C ILE A 253 11.64 0.72 2.65
N ALA A 254 11.09 -0.49 2.72
CA ALA A 254 11.57 -1.56 3.59
C ALA A 254 12.14 -2.69 2.72
N VAL A 255 13.36 -3.14 2.99
CA VAL A 255 13.99 -4.24 2.24
C VAL A 255 14.39 -5.33 3.22
N SER A 256 13.85 -6.52 3.01
CA SER A 256 14.30 -7.76 3.63
C SER A 256 15.05 -8.62 2.61
N ASP A 257 15.45 -9.82 3.01
CA ASP A 257 16.08 -10.78 2.11
C ASP A 257 15.09 -11.34 1.06
N ASP A 258 13.79 -11.34 1.37
CA ASP A 258 12.74 -11.97 0.54
C ASP A 258 11.77 -10.97 -0.10
N GLU A 259 11.63 -9.77 0.47
CA GLU A 259 10.58 -8.81 0.09
C GLU A 259 11.08 -7.36 0.07
N VAL A 260 10.40 -6.54 -0.73
CA VAL A 260 10.54 -5.09 -0.74
C VAL A 260 9.18 -4.46 -0.55
N GLY A 261 9.06 -3.66 0.51
CA GLY A 261 7.92 -2.79 0.79
C GLY A 261 8.15 -1.38 0.28
N VAL A 262 7.13 -0.80 -0.34
CA VAL A 262 7.12 0.58 -0.79
C VAL A 262 5.86 1.26 -0.26
N PHE A 263 6.07 2.32 0.52
CA PHE A 263 5.03 3.13 1.12
C PHE A 263 5.28 4.58 0.71
N TRP A 264 4.25 5.26 0.23
CA TRP A 264 4.36 6.62 -0.26
C TRP A 264 3.12 7.41 0.11
N SER A 265 3.30 8.66 0.51
CA SER A 265 2.24 9.64 0.71
C SER A 265 2.39 10.77 -0.30
N PHE A 266 1.27 11.29 -0.79
CA PHE A 266 1.22 12.28 -1.88
C PHE A 266 0.53 13.57 -1.45
N GLY A 267 1.22 14.69 -1.63
CA GLY A 267 0.67 16.02 -1.56
C GLY A 267 0.12 16.42 -2.92
N ALA A 268 -1.22 16.47 -3.02
CA ALA A 268 -1.94 16.86 -4.22
C ALA A 268 -2.79 18.12 -3.98
N TYR A 269 -2.88 18.97 -5.00
CA TYR A 269 -3.56 20.27 -4.99
C TYR A 269 -4.61 20.38 -6.10
#